data_AF-A0A843G687-F1
#
_entry.id   AF-A0A843G687-F1
#
_cell.length_a   1.000
_cell.length_b   1.000
_cell.length_c   1.000
_cell.angle_alpha   90.00
_cell.angle_beta   90.00
_cell.angle_gamma   90.00
#
_symmetry.space_group_name_H-M   'P 1'
#
loop_
_entity.id
_entity.type
_entity.pdbx_description
1 polymer ?
#
loop_
_entity_poly.entity_id
_entity_poly.type
_entity_poly.pdbx_seq_one_letter_code
_entity_poly.pdbx_strand_id
1 'polypeptide(L)'
;MASRDERKESRQRMKEIYSVAKKYNVSELISESRKPKDPAQGEFDEELDASGLRKALEELGPAYVKLGQLLCTRPDLVGNDIAEELTKLRDNTPVTPFEEIKEVIETQLGQSLDEVYSEFEEEPLGSASIGQVYKAVLKENGEKVAVKVQKPGSYELVA
;
A
#
# COMPACT_ATOMS: atom_id res chain seq x y z
N MET A 1 -12.86 25.32 10.10
CA MET A 1 -13.65 25.49 8.86
C MET A 1 -12.71 25.26 7.70
N ALA A 2 -12.92 24.22 6.88
CA ALA A 2 -12.04 23.94 5.74
C ALA A 2 -12.05 25.09 4.71
N SER A 3 -10.87 25.43 4.18
CA SER A 3 -10.63 26.44 3.16
C SER A 3 -11.43 26.16 1.87
N ARG A 4 -11.67 27.19 1.05
CA ARG A 4 -12.35 27.02 -0.26
C ARG A 4 -11.59 26.07 -1.19
N ASP A 5 -10.27 26.01 -1.08
CA ASP A 5 -9.42 25.14 -1.90
C ASP A 5 -9.47 23.69 -1.42
N GLU A 6 -9.37 23.44 -0.11
CA GLU A 6 -9.56 22.12 0.49
C GLU A 6 -10.92 21.49 0.12
N ARG A 7 -11.99 22.30 0.06
CA ARG A 7 -13.33 21.84 -0.36
C ARG A 7 -13.44 21.53 -1.86
N LYS A 8 -12.57 22.10 -2.70
CA LYS A 8 -12.51 21.78 -4.14
C LYS A 8 -11.74 20.49 -4.35
N GLU A 9 -10.59 20.34 -3.72
CA GLU A 9 -9.77 19.12 -3.74
C GLU A 9 -10.56 17.92 -3.23
N SER A 10 -11.24 18.06 -2.08
CA SER A 10 -12.09 16.99 -1.53
C SER A 10 -13.19 16.55 -2.49
N ARG A 11 -13.81 17.50 -3.21
CA ARG A 11 -14.84 17.18 -4.22
C ARG A 11 -14.25 16.51 -5.45
N GLN A 12 -13.05 16.89 -5.86
CA GLN A 12 -12.35 16.25 -6.97
C GLN A 12 -12.01 14.81 -6.62
N ARG A 13 -11.46 14.57 -5.42
CA ARG A 13 -11.14 13.23 -4.92
C ARG A 13 -12.39 12.35 -4.78
N MET A 14 -13.51 12.91 -4.31
CA MET A 14 -14.78 12.16 -4.23
C MET A 14 -15.29 11.73 -5.61
N LYS A 15 -15.16 12.58 -6.63
CA LYS A 15 -15.53 12.22 -8.01
C LYS A 15 -14.67 11.09 -8.56
N GLU A 16 -13.37 11.13 -8.29
CA GLU A 16 -12.43 10.09 -8.68
C GLU A 16 -12.79 8.75 -8.01
N ILE A 17 -13.00 8.75 -6.69
CA ILE A 17 -13.44 7.57 -5.94
C ILE A 17 -14.69 6.95 -6.55
N TYR A 18 -15.70 7.78 -6.82
CA TYR A 18 -16.94 7.31 -7.43
C TYR A 18 -16.74 6.77 -8.85
N SER A 19 -15.88 7.43 -9.64
CA SER A 19 -15.55 6.99 -11.00
C SER A 19 -14.88 5.62 -11.02
N VAL A 20 -13.89 5.40 -10.13
CA VAL A 20 -13.20 4.12 -10.00
C VAL A 20 -14.15 3.04 -9.48
N ALA A 21 -14.98 3.35 -8.48
CA ALA A 21 -15.96 2.40 -7.97
C ALA A 21 -16.96 1.95 -9.05
N LYS A 22 -17.42 2.88 -9.90
CA LYS A 22 -18.27 2.54 -11.05
C LYS A 22 -17.54 1.71 -12.10
N LYS A 23 -16.26 2.01 -12.38
CA LYS A 23 -15.43 1.26 -13.34
C LYS A 23 -15.29 -0.22 -12.97
N TYR A 24 -15.24 -0.52 -11.68
CA TYR A 24 -15.09 -1.88 -11.16
C TYR A 24 -16.39 -2.49 -10.62
N ASN A 25 -17.55 -1.90 -10.92
CA ASN A 25 -18.87 -2.38 -10.47
C ASN A 25 -18.99 -2.52 -8.93
N VAL A 26 -18.29 -1.67 -8.17
CA VAL A 26 -18.35 -1.64 -6.69
C VAL A 26 -18.98 -0.36 -6.14
N SER A 27 -19.74 0.36 -6.97
CA SER A 27 -20.40 1.64 -6.59
C SER A 27 -21.44 1.49 -5.47
N GLU A 28 -22.03 0.31 -5.31
CA GLU A 28 -22.99 -0.01 -4.24
C GLU A 28 -22.38 0.02 -2.83
N LEU A 29 -21.06 0.00 -2.71
CA LEU A 29 -20.37 0.16 -1.42
C LEU A 29 -20.29 1.61 -0.95
N ILE A 30 -20.41 2.56 -1.88
CA ILE A 30 -20.16 4.00 -1.64
C ILE A 30 -21.48 4.80 -1.74
N SER A 31 -22.54 4.19 -2.27
CA SER A 31 -23.85 4.84 -2.33
C SER A 31 -24.43 4.96 -0.90
N GLU A 32 -24.83 6.18 -0.51
CA GLU A 32 -25.47 6.46 0.79
C GLU A 32 -26.86 5.79 0.93
N SER A 33 -27.29 5.02 -0.08
CA SER A 33 -28.60 4.40 -0.18
C SER A 33 -28.55 2.88 0.00
N ARG A 34 -27.83 2.37 1.01
CA ARG A 34 -28.17 1.06 1.57
C ARG A 34 -29.48 1.19 2.36
N LYS A 35 -30.62 0.99 1.70
CA LYS A 35 -31.83 0.57 2.43
C LYS A 35 -31.48 -0.76 3.14
N PRO A 36 -31.71 -0.92 4.45
CA PRO A 36 -31.62 -2.24 5.05
C PRO A 36 -32.65 -3.13 4.35
N LYS A 37 -32.18 -4.12 3.55
CA LYS A 37 -33.05 -5.11 2.91
C LYS A 37 -33.60 -6.02 4.03
N ASP A 38 -34.90 -6.25 3.99
CA ASP A 38 -35.61 -7.18 4.86
C ASP A 38 -34.98 -8.59 4.69
N PRO A 39 -34.48 -9.24 5.76
CA PRO A 39 -33.85 -10.55 5.67
C PRO A 39 -34.78 -11.66 5.14
N ALA A 40 -36.09 -11.40 5.02
CA ALA A 40 -37.06 -12.31 4.43
C ALA A 40 -37.14 -12.27 2.88
N GLN A 41 -36.51 -11.29 2.22
CA GLN A 41 -36.49 -11.17 0.76
C GLN A 41 -35.13 -11.63 0.22
N GLY A 42 -35.04 -12.92 -0.09
CA GLY A 42 -33.86 -13.59 -0.63
C GLY A 42 -33.51 -13.21 -2.07
N GLU A 43 -33.25 -11.93 -2.32
CA GLU A 43 -32.66 -11.45 -3.58
C GLU A 43 -31.37 -10.69 -3.26
N PHE A 44 -30.27 -11.45 -3.17
CA PHE A 44 -28.91 -10.94 -3.28
C PHE A 44 -28.65 -10.62 -4.75
N ASP A 45 -28.97 -9.39 -5.17
CA ASP A 45 -28.52 -8.89 -6.47
C ASP A 45 -27.01 -8.63 -6.42
N GLU A 46 -26.29 -9.30 -7.32
CA GLU A 46 -24.85 -9.27 -7.55
C GLU A 46 -23.97 -9.55 -6.32
N GLU A 47 -23.52 -10.81 -6.25
CA GLU A 47 -22.33 -11.21 -5.51
C GLU A 47 -21.24 -10.15 -5.73
N LEU A 48 -20.87 -9.44 -4.66
CA LEU A 48 -19.92 -8.34 -4.75
C LEU A 48 -18.62 -8.90 -5.35
N ASP A 49 -18.23 -8.41 -6.53
CA ASP A 49 -17.01 -8.88 -7.19
C ASP A 49 -15.79 -8.52 -6.33
N ALA A 50 -15.29 -9.52 -5.60
CA ALA A 50 -14.13 -9.40 -4.75
C ALA A 50 -12.91 -8.88 -5.54
N SER A 51 -12.76 -9.30 -6.80
CA SER A 51 -11.67 -8.87 -7.68
C SER A 51 -11.86 -7.42 -8.13
N GLY A 52 -13.11 -7.02 -8.38
CA GLY A 52 -13.50 -5.63 -8.66
C GLY A 52 -13.12 -4.70 -7.51
N LEU A 53 -13.42 -5.10 -6.27
CA LEU A 53 -13.03 -4.33 -5.08
C LEU A 53 -11.51 -4.23 -4.95
N ARG A 54 -10.78 -5.34 -5.13
CA ARG A 54 -9.31 -5.34 -5.08
C ARG A 54 -8.71 -4.34 -6.09
N LYS A 55 -9.13 -4.42 -7.35
CA LYS A 55 -8.63 -3.56 -8.43
C LYS A 55 -9.00 -2.09 -8.22
N ALA A 56 -10.17 -1.82 -7.65
CA ALA A 56 -10.55 -0.47 -7.27
C ALA A 56 -9.60 0.11 -6.21
N LEU A 57 -9.23 -0.69 -5.19
CA LEU A 57 -8.28 -0.26 -4.16
C LEU A 57 -6.86 -0.07 -4.71
N GLU A 58 -6.43 -0.90 -5.67
CA GLU A 58 -5.16 -0.74 -6.40
C GLU A 58 -5.14 0.58 -7.19
N GLU A 59 -6.18 0.88 -7.96
CA GLU A 59 -6.26 2.09 -8.78
C GLU A 59 -6.40 3.38 -7.97
N LEU A 60 -7.10 3.32 -6.83
CA LEU A 60 -7.22 4.48 -5.92
C LEU A 60 -5.91 4.82 -5.20
N GLY A 61 -4.95 3.87 -5.19
CA GLY A 61 -3.59 4.09 -4.77
C GLY A 61 -3.25 3.64 -3.34
N PRO A 62 -2.04 3.98 -2.85
CA PRO A 62 -1.40 3.32 -1.72
C PRO A 62 -2.16 3.37 -0.39
N ALA A 63 -2.91 4.44 -0.13
CA ALA A 63 -3.78 4.53 1.05
C ALA A 63 -4.90 3.48 1.03
N TYR A 64 -5.49 3.22 -0.13
CA TYR A 64 -6.58 2.26 -0.32
C TYR A 64 -6.06 0.82 -0.39
N VAL A 65 -4.88 0.59 -0.93
CA VAL A 65 -4.18 -0.69 -0.84
C VAL A 65 -3.96 -1.08 0.63
N LYS A 66 -3.49 -0.15 1.48
CA LYS A 66 -3.35 -0.37 2.92
C LYS A 66 -4.68 -0.67 3.61
N LEU A 67 -5.76 0.01 3.22
CA LEU A 67 -7.10 -0.31 3.71
C LEU A 67 -7.50 -1.74 3.35
N GLY A 68 -7.28 -2.17 2.11
CA GLY A 68 -7.53 -3.54 1.69
C GLY A 68 -6.69 -4.58 2.45
N GLN A 69 -5.42 -4.28 2.71
CA GLN A 69 -4.54 -5.12 3.54
C GLN A 69 -5.02 -5.23 5.00
N LEU A 70 -5.64 -4.18 5.55
CA LEU A 70 -6.27 -4.24 6.86
C LEU A 70 -7.54 -5.11 6.81
N LEU A 71 -8.39 -4.89 5.81
CA LEU A 71 -9.66 -5.60 5.66
C LEU A 71 -9.47 -7.10 5.40
N CYS A 72 -8.41 -7.52 4.71
CA CYS A 72 -8.13 -8.95 4.48
C CYS A 72 -7.82 -9.74 5.76
N THR A 73 -7.51 -9.06 6.87
CA THR A 73 -7.35 -9.69 8.19
C THR A 73 -8.66 -9.86 8.95
N ARG A 74 -9.78 -9.32 8.42
CA ARG A 74 -11.09 -9.27 9.07
C ARG A 74 -12.18 -9.90 8.19
N PRO A 75 -12.12 -11.22 7.93
CA PRO A 75 -13.16 -11.93 7.18
C PRO A 75 -14.54 -11.82 7.84
N ASP A 76 -14.61 -11.55 9.15
CA ASP A 76 -15.84 -11.25 9.87
C ASP A 76 -16.52 -9.93 9.45
N LEU A 77 -15.78 -9.00 8.85
CA LEU A 77 -16.30 -7.71 8.39
C LEU A 77 -16.65 -7.72 6.89
N VAL A 78 -15.87 -8.42 6.07
CA VAL A 78 -15.98 -8.36 4.60
C VAL A 78 -16.41 -9.69 3.97
N GLY A 79 -16.51 -10.78 4.73
CA GLY A 79 -16.74 -12.12 4.20
C GLY A 79 -15.44 -12.79 3.73
N ASN A 80 -15.46 -14.13 3.64
CA ASN A 80 -14.27 -14.91 3.32
C ASN A 80 -13.75 -14.62 1.90
N ASP A 81 -14.63 -14.58 0.91
CA ASP A 81 -14.23 -14.42 -0.50
C ASP A 81 -13.52 -13.08 -0.75
N ILE A 82 -14.03 -12.00 -0.15
CA ILE A 82 -13.40 -10.68 -0.22
C ILE A 82 -12.09 -10.68 0.56
N ALA A 83 -12.07 -11.22 1.78
CA ALA A 83 -10.85 -11.24 2.58
C ALA A 83 -9.72 -12.00 1.87
N GLU A 84 -10.03 -13.17 1.30
CA GLU A 84 -9.09 -13.96 0.50
C GLU A 84 -8.59 -13.20 -0.72
N GLU A 85 -9.47 -12.57 -1.50
CA GLU A 85 -9.07 -11.82 -2.69
C GLU A 85 -8.19 -10.60 -2.32
N LEU A 86 -8.51 -9.90 -1.22
CA LEU A 86 -7.73 -8.78 -0.72
C LEU A 86 -6.37 -9.20 -0.15
N THR A 87 -6.13 -10.49 0.16
CA THR A 87 -4.78 -10.95 0.51
C THR A 87 -3.80 -10.76 -0.64
N LYS A 88 -4.27 -10.72 -1.90
CA LYS A 88 -3.45 -10.46 -3.08
C LYS A 88 -2.93 -9.02 -3.16
N LEU A 89 -3.47 -8.10 -2.33
CA LEU A 89 -2.90 -6.75 -2.12
C LEU A 89 -1.66 -6.77 -1.24
N ARG A 90 -1.34 -7.89 -0.59
CA ARG A 90 -0.08 -8.06 0.11
C ARG A 90 1.00 -8.24 -0.94
N ASP A 91 1.69 -7.15 -1.17
CA ASP A 91 2.66 -6.99 -2.23
C ASP A 91 3.91 -7.83 -1.93
N ASN A 92 4.38 -8.59 -2.92
CA ASN A 92 5.80 -8.86 -3.04
C ASN A 92 6.41 -7.57 -3.57
N THR A 93 6.65 -6.59 -2.68
CA THR A 93 7.03 -5.27 -3.15
C THR A 93 8.31 -5.36 -3.99
N PRO A 94 8.31 -4.91 -5.26
CA PRO A 94 9.45 -5.05 -6.14
C PRO A 94 10.70 -4.48 -5.49
N VAL A 95 11.79 -5.23 -5.63
CA VAL A 95 13.11 -4.84 -5.13
C VAL A 95 13.69 -3.80 -6.09
N THR A 96 13.93 -2.60 -5.59
CA THR A 96 14.76 -1.58 -6.24
C THR A 96 16.18 -2.14 -6.36
N PRO A 97 16.84 -1.99 -7.53
CA PRO A 97 18.22 -2.43 -7.74
C PRO A 97 19.16 -1.93 -6.64
N PHE A 98 20.11 -2.78 -6.23
CA PHE A 98 21.02 -2.45 -5.14
C PHE A 98 21.85 -1.19 -5.42
N GLU A 99 22.24 -0.94 -6.67
CA GLU A 99 23.02 0.26 -7.04
C GLU A 99 22.27 1.57 -6.71
N GLU A 100 20.96 1.64 -6.97
CA GLU A 100 20.15 2.82 -6.62
C GLU A 100 20.03 2.97 -5.10
N ILE A 101 19.89 1.85 -4.38
CA ILE A 101 19.85 1.85 -2.92
C ILE A 101 21.18 2.30 -2.33
N LYS A 102 22.29 1.80 -2.87
CA LYS A 102 23.64 2.17 -2.47
C LYS A 102 23.86 3.67 -2.61
N GLU A 103 23.46 4.24 -3.74
CA GLU A 103 23.54 5.69 -3.96
C GLU A 103 22.77 6.48 -2.90
N VAL A 104 21.56 6.03 -2.52
CA VAL A 104 20.78 6.64 -1.44
C VAL A 104 21.51 6.56 -0.11
N ILE A 105 22.06 5.39 0.26
CA ILE A 105 22.78 5.20 1.52
C ILE A 105 24.01 6.12 1.57
N GLU A 106 24.86 6.06 0.54
CA GLU A 106 26.12 6.81 0.51
C GLU A 106 25.88 8.32 0.48
N THR A 107 24.85 8.78 -0.24
CA THR A 107 24.44 10.19 -0.24
C THR A 107 23.98 10.66 1.14
N GLN A 108 23.20 9.83 1.86
CA GLN A 108 22.71 10.20 3.19
C GLN A 108 23.78 10.15 4.28
N LEU A 109 24.74 9.23 4.17
CA LEU A 109 25.85 9.10 5.11
C LEU A 109 27.01 10.04 4.79
N GLY A 110 27.14 10.51 3.54
CA GLY A 110 28.27 11.30 3.07
C GLY A 110 29.58 10.50 2.97
N GLN A 111 29.49 9.17 3.01
CA GLN A 111 30.60 8.21 3.05
C GLN A 111 30.23 6.98 2.22
N SER A 112 31.24 6.26 1.73
CA SER A 112 30.99 4.99 1.03
C SER A 112 30.55 3.89 2.01
N LEU A 113 29.85 2.88 1.49
CA LEU A 113 29.45 1.72 2.29
C LEU A 113 30.65 1.04 2.97
N ASP A 114 31.78 0.93 2.28
CA ASP A 114 33.00 0.26 2.77
C ASP A 114 33.71 1.03 3.89
N GLU A 115 33.44 2.34 4.04
CA GLU A 115 33.93 3.15 5.15
C GLU A 115 33.14 2.89 6.43
N VAL A 116 31.83 2.66 6.31
CA VAL A 116 30.90 2.55 7.45
C VAL A 116 30.70 1.10 7.88
N TYR A 117 30.62 0.18 6.92
CA TYR A 117 30.30 -1.23 7.13
C TYR A 117 31.50 -2.11 6.78
N SER A 118 31.77 -3.13 7.59
CA SER A 118 32.75 -4.17 7.27
C SER A 118 32.15 -5.26 6.38
N GLU A 119 30.83 -5.44 6.45
CA GLU A 119 30.05 -6.35 5.60
C GLU A 119 28.70 -5.70 5.30
N PHE A 120 28.23 -5.78 4.05
CA PHE A 120 26.89 -5.35 3.65
C PHE A 120 26.35 -6.35 2.62
N GLU A 121 25.24 -7.01 2.94
CA GLU A 121 24.61 -7.97 2.02
C GLU A 121 23.82 -7.19 0.95
N GLU A 122 24.12 -7.39 -0.34
CA GLU A 122 23.43 -6.72 -1.45
C GLU A 122 22.00 -7.25 -1.68
N GLU A 123 21.72 -8.46 -1.19
CA GLU A 123 20.38 -9.04 -1.21
C GLU A 123 19.58 -8.51 0.00
N PRO A 124 18.41 -7.87 -0.21
CA PRO A 124 17.62 -7.36 0.89
C PRO A 124 16.97 -8.49 1.69
N LEU A 125 16.94 -8.35 3.01
CA LEU A 125 16.13 -9.18 3.91
C LEU A 125 14.63 -9.08 3.60
N GLY A 126 14.22 -7.92 3.06
CA GLY A 126 12.84 -7.68 2.68
C GLY A 126 12.65 -6.33 2.02
N SER A 127 11.54 -6.23 1.27
CA SER A 127 11.12 -5.03 0.55
C SER A 127 9.71 -4.68 1.00
N ALA A 128 9.47 -3.40 1.26
CA ALA A 128 8.19 -2.84 1.61
C ALA A 128 7.90 -1.62 0.73
N SER A 129 6.67 -1.12 0.79
CA SER A 129 6.16 -0.06 -0.11
C SER A 129 7.08 1.16 -0.25
N ILE A 130 7.79 1.56 0.82
CA ILE A 130 8.64 2.76 0.85
C ILE A 130 10.12 2.47 1.10
N GLY A 131 10.52 1.22 1.31
CA GLY A 131 11.88 0.93 1.74
C GLY A 131 12.27 -0.53 1.61
N GLN A 132 13.58 -0.77 1.63
CA GLN A 132 14.21 -2.09 1.67
C GLN A 132 15.05 -2.22 2.93
N VAL A 133 15.16 -3.43 3.47
CA VAL A 133 15.94 -3.72 4.67
C VAL A 133 17.09 -4.65 4.29
N TYR A 134 18.29 -4.31 4.73
CA TYR A 134 19.52 -5.02 4.45
C TYR A 134 20.19 -5.47 5.74
N LYS A 135 21.00 -6.52 5.63
CA LYS A 135 21.84 -6.97 6.72
C LYS A 135 23.25 -6.42 6.53
N ALA A 136 23.82 -5.86 7.59
CA ALA A 136 25.17 -5.31 7.57
C ALA A 136 25.89 -5.50 8.91
N VAL A 137 27.20 -5.27 8.90
CA VAL A 137 28.06 -5.26 10.07
C VAL A 137 28.80 -3.93 10.13
N LEU A 138 28.70 -3.22 11.25
CA LEU A 138 29.39 -1.94 11.45
C LEU A 138 30.89 -2.15 11.59
N LYS A 139 31.68 -1.34 10.87
CA LYS A 139 33.14 -1.43 10.88
C LYS A 139 33.76 -0.97 12.19
N GLU A 140 33.14 -0.01 12.87
CA GLU A 140 33.65 0.59 14.11
C GLU A 140 33.71 -0.40 15.27
N ASN A 141 32.69 -1.25 15.41
CA ASN A 141 32.50 -2.09 16.60
C ASN A 141 32.14 -3.55 16.29
N GLY A 142 31.95 -3.92 15.02
CA GLY A 142 31.57 -5.27 14.59
C GLY A 142 30.10 -5.64 14.85
N GLU A 143 29.24 -4.67 15.18
CA GLU A 143 27.84 -4.91 15.51
C GLU A 143 27.02 -5.27 14.26
N LYS A 144 26.17 -6.30 14.37
CA LYS A 144 25.25 -6.72 13.30
C LYS A 144 24.00 -5.84 13.34
N VAL A 145 23.70 -5.18 12.22
CA VAL A 145 22.61 -4.21 12.11
C VAL A 145 21.68 -4.55 10.94
N ALA A 146 20.42 -4.11 11.07
CA ALA A 146 19.46 -4.08 9.99
C ALA A 146 19.37 -2.65 9.44
N VAL A 147 19.81 -2.45 8.20
CA VAL A 147 19.84 -1.15 7.53
C VAL A 147 18.57 -0.98 6.71
N LYS A 148 17.63 -0.16 7.19
CA LYS A 148 16.42 0.16 6.46
C LYS A 148 16.62 1.41 5.62
N VAL A 149 16.54 1.24 4.30
CA VAL A 149 16.77 2.29 3.31
C VAL A 149 15.45 2.68 2.68
N GLN A 150 15.22 3.98 2.54
CA GLN A 150 14.08 4.49 1.80
C GLN A 150 14.30 4.33 0.29
N LYS A 151 13.30 3.84 -0.45
CA LYS A 151 13.38 3.74 -1.91
C LYS A 151 13.39 5.14 -2.55
N PRO A 152 14.17 5.36 -3.61
CA PRO A 152 14.06 6.56 -4.44
C PRO A 152 12.61 6.79 -4.89
N GLY A 153 12.15 8.05 -4.87
CA GLY A 153 10.81 8.43 -5.35
C GLY A 153 9.62 7.99 -4.47
N SER A 154 9.84 7.29 -3.35
CA SER A 154 8.75 6.75 -2.52
C SER A 154 7.79 7.79 -1.89
N TYR A 155 8.15 9.08 -1.85
CA TYR A 155 7.26 10.15 -1.37
C TYR A 155 6.15 10.51 -2.35
N GLU A 156 6.30 10.28 -3.66
CA GLU A 156 5.23 10.58 -4.64
C GLU A 156 4.00 9.69 -4.47
N LEU A 157 4.14 8.57 -3.76
CA LEU A 157 3.07 7.60 -3.52
C LEU A 157 2.18 7.95 -2.32
N VAL A 158 2.46 9.04 -1.59
CA VAL A 158 1.71 9.46 -0.39
C VAL A 158 1.07 10.85 -0.54
N ALA A 159 1.20 11.48 -1.71
CA ALA A 159 0.63 12.80 -2.02
C ALA A 159 -0.75 12.70 -2.69
#